data_AF-A0A1I1SHJ6-F1
#
_entry.id   AF-A0A1I1SHJ6-F1
#
_cell.length_a   1.000
_cell.length_b   1.000
_cell.length_c   1.000
_cell.angle_alpha   90.00
_cell.angle_beta   90.00
_cell.angle_gamma   90.00
#
_symmetry.space_group_name_H-M   'P 1'
#
loop_
_entity.id
_entity.type
_entity.pdbx_description
1 polymer ?
#
loop_
_entity_poly.entity_id
_entity_poly.type
_entity_poly.pdbx_seq_one_letter_code
_entity_poly.pdbx_strand_id
1 'polypeptide(L)'
;MDDLLAVTSRDNAAELLEVAVLVYEHYVFSNAPARSLAPAEYASIFSDAVPGVCDSASVMVRQLLPKHFEAYNLNLIAPRYAPTTKEVSGQNFGYWGHTVAEVVLERGAAAIDPTYGFLLVTQEPRFTTEVFRTHNFKQFALSQPPFTERQRYDFQHGLVYPRAGLPFSSVARSGDPIEPTFPAIRVPTEGGVAIGRLDGSSAEMLNTFGGWGDHIGYWYEPTKSDWRFAPNEPGRYAVVFYLLGGDNAVQKAALDVEVSVSGGQLATLRYLPSQADPKQISITFDASGETVISFKSNAAASRLIDSIHAKRLSGVEYIGSIFRQITNL
;
A
#
# COMPACT_ATOMS: atom_id res chain seq x y z
N MET A 1 -17.30 12.84 22.35
CA MET A 1 -17.06 14.30 22.44
C MET A 1 -15.92 14.59 23.39
N ASP A 2 -15.95 14.08 24.62
CA ASP A 2 -14.89 14.33 25.61
C ASP A 2 -13.47 13.99 25.13
N ASP A 3 -13.28 12.88 24.41
CA ASP A 3 -11.96 12.53 23.84
C ASP A 3 -11.48 13.51 22.75
N LEU A 4 -12.39 14.04 21.94
CA LEU A 4 -12.06 15.10 20.98
C LEU A 4 -11.70 16.40 21.71
N LEU A 5 -12.44 16.75 22.77
CA LEU A 5 -12.15 17.92 23.59
C LEU A 5 -10.81 17.80 24.35
N ALA A 6 -10.33 16.57 24.56
CA ALA A 6 -8.98 16.36 25.10
C ALA A 6 -7.91 16.88 24.13
N VAL A 7 -8.14 16.77 22.81
CA VAL A 7 -7.15 17.09 21.78
C VAL A 7 -7.40 18.41 21.04
N THR A 8 -8.61 18.99 21.13
CA THR A 8 -8.96 20.25 20.43
C THR A 8 -10.02 21.10 21.16
N SER A 9 -10.35 22.29 20.65
CA SER A 9 -11.42 23.14 21.18
C SER A 9 -12.81 22.57 20.87
N ARG A 10 -13.84 23.07 21.54
CA ARG A 10 -15.24 22.64 21.29
C ARG A 10 -15.70 22.98 19.88
N ASP A 11 -15.32 24.17 19.40
CA ASP A 11 -15.72 24.65 18.07
C ASP A 11 -15.05 23.79 16.99
N ASN A 12 -13.74 23.55 17.10
CA ASN A 12 -13.02 22.68 16.19
C ASN A 12 -13.55 21.23 16.23
N ALA A 13 -13.87 20.70 17.41
CA ALA A 13 -14.48 19.37 17.54
C ALA A 13 -15.83 19.27 16.82
N ALA A 14 -16.65 20.33 16.88
CA ALA A 14 -17.94 20.37 16.20
C ALA A 14 -17.78 20.39 14.68
N GLU A 15 -16.90 21.26 14.16
CA GLU A 15 -16.61 21.36 12.72
C GLU A 15 -16.07 20.04 12.15
N LEU A 16 -15.15 19.37 12.87
CA LEU A 16 -14.61 18.07 12.46
C LEU A 16 -15.69 17.00 12.36
N LEU A 17 -16.57 16.94 13.36
CA LEU A 17 -17.65 15.95 13.38
C LEU A 17 -18.69 16.23 12.29
N GLU A 18 -19.01 17.50 12.04
CA GLU A 18 -19.94 17.90 10.98
C GLU A 18 -19.42 17.44 9.62
N VAL A 19 -18.17 17.74 9.27
CA VAL A 19 -17.58 17.31 8.00
C VAL A 19 -17.45 15.79 7.94
N ALA A 20 -17.02 15.14 9.02
CA ALA A 20 -16.88 13.69 9.06
C ALA A 20 -18.21 12.96 8.77
N VAL A 21 -19.30 13.40 9.42
CA VAL A 21 -20.64 12.85 9.20
C VAL A 21 -21.14 13.16 7.80
N LEU A 22 -20.96 14.40 7.32
CA LEU A 22 -21.34 14.80 5.97
C LEU A 22 -20.71 13.89 4.90
N VAL A 23 -19.39 13.68 4.95
CA VAL A 23 -18.74 12.81 3.95
C VAL A 23 -19.14 11.35 4.13
N TYR A 24 -19.25 10.85 5.37
CA TYR A 24 -19.70 9.48 5.63
C TYR A 24 -21.10 9.19 5.07
N GLU A 25 -22.04 10.11 5.24
CA GLU A 25 -23.43 9.90 4.80
C GLU A 25 -23.58 9.97 3.28
N HIS A 26 -22.77 10.77 2.60
CA HIS A 26 -23.03 11.12 1.20
C HIS A 26 -22.00 10.57 0.20
N TYR A 27 -20.84 10.10 0.65
CA TYR A 27 -19.84 9.50 -0.24
C TYR A 27 -20.19 8.06 -0.64
N VAL A 28 -19.99 7.75 -1.94
CA VAL A 28 -20.19 6.43 -2.53
C VAL A 28 -18.87 5.66 -2.43
N PHE A 29 -18.81 4.63 -1.57
CA PHE A 29 -17.60 3.81 -1.39
C PHE A 29 -17.77 2.37 -1.92
N SER A 30 -16.70 1.85 -2.52
CA SER A 30 -16.70 0.67 -3.38
C SER A 30 -17.86 0.71 -4.41
N ASN A 31 -18.81 -0.22 -4.31
CA ASN A 31 -20.00 -0.30 -5.17
C ASN A 31 -21.30 -0.02 -4.41
N ALA A 32 -21.21 0.56 -3.21
CA ALA A 32 -22.38 0.80 -2.38
C ALA A 32 -22.95 2.20 -2.66
N PRO A 33 -24.28 2.34 -2.79
CA PRO A 33 -24.88 3.65 -2.90
C PRO A 33 -24.55 4.50 -1.67
N ALA A 34 -24.56 5.82 -1.85
CA ALA A 34 -24.50 6.75 -0.73
C ALA A 34 -25.61 6.42 0.28
N ARG A 35 -25.32 6.66 1.57
CA ARG A 35 -26.26 6.36 2.66
C ARG A 35 -27.44 7.33 2.64
N SER A 36 -27.17 8.56 2.20
CA SER A 36 -28.13 9.65 2.03
C SER A 36 -27.79 10.51 0.81
N LEU A 37 -28.77 11.19 0.21
CA LEU A 37 -28.52 12.17 -0.86
C LEU A 37 -27.73 13.37 -0.32
N ALA A 38 -26.73 13.83 -1.07
CA ALA A 38 -25.94 15.00 -0.71
C ALA A 38 -26.82 16.25 -0.60
N PRO A 39 -26.57 17.13 0.40
CA PRO A 39 -27.22 18.45 0.48
C PRO A 39 -26.96 19.26 -0.79
N ALA A 40 -27.93 20.10 -1.18
CA ALA A 40 -27.90 20.82 -2.46
C ALA A 40 -26.65 21.70 -2.62
N GLU A 41 -26.20 22.31 -1.52
CA GLU A 41 -25.01 23.16 -1.44
C GLU A 41 -23.70 22.41 -1.69
N TYR A 42 -23.67 21.08 -1.48
CA TYR A 42 -22.49 20.23 -1.68
C TYR A 42 -22.63 19.28 -2.87
N ALA A 43 -23.76 19.31 -3.59
CA ALA A 43 -24.09 18.33 -4.63
C ALA A 43 -23.00 18.22 -5.70
N SER A 44 -22.39 19.33 -6.13
CA SER A 44 -21.29 19.31 -7.10
C SER A 44 -20.03 18.64 -6.57
N ILE A 45 -19.68 18.86 -5.30
CA ILE A 45 -18.50 18.26 -4.68
C ILE A 45 -18.65 16.74 -4.63
N PHE A 46 -19.84 16.24 -4.28
CA PHE A 46 -20.11 14.81 -4.25
C PHE A 46 -20.26 14.18 -5.65
N SER A 47 -20.76 14.92 -6.64
CA SER A 47 -20.87 14.40 -8.02
C SER A 47 -19.54 14.30 -8.75
N ASP A 48 -18.59 15.18 -8.43
CA ASP A 48 -17.28 15.24 -9.08
C ASP A 48 -16.27 14.27 -8.45
N ALA A 49 -16.61 13.71 -7.29
CA ALA A 49 -15.76 12.77 -6.59
C ALA A 49 -15.67 11.44 -7.34
N VAL A 50 -14.46 10.89 -7.44
CA VAL A 50 -14.28 9.53 -7.95
C VAL A 50 -14.93 8.57 -6.94
N PRO A 51 -16.00 7.86 -7.31
CA PRO A 51 -16.66 6.94 -6.40
C PRO A 51 -15.78 5.72 -6.18
N GLY A 52 -15.90 5.10 -5.02
CA GLY A 52 -15.38 3.76 -4.81
C GLY A 52 -14.02 3.67 -4.12
N VAL A 53 -13.37 4.80 -3.83
CA VAL A 53 -11.93 4.85 -3.51
C VAL A 53 -11.66 5.58 -2.19
N CYS A 54 -10.89 4.98 -1.29
CA CYS A 54 -10.68 5.51 0.07
C CYS A 54 -9.88 6.81 0.10
N ASP A 55 -8.92 6.97 -0.80
CA ASP A 55 -8.14 8.20 -0.99
C ASP A 55 -9.02 9.36 -1.46
N SER A 56 -9.98 9.11 -2.36
CA SER A 56 -10.94 10.12 -2.83
C SER A 56 -11.86 10.60 -1.71
N ALA A 57 -12.29 9.68 -0.84
CA ALA A 57 -13.06 10.04 0.35
C ALA A 57 -12.25 10.91 1.33
N SER A 58 -10.96 10.58 1.53
CA SER A 58 -10.04 11.39 2.34
C SER A 58 -9.80 12.78 1.75
N VAL A 59 -9.58 12.88 0.44
CA VAL A 59 -9.46 14.17 -0.28
C VAL A 59 -10.70 15.04 -0.05
N MET A 60 -11.89 14.45 -0.13
CA MET A 60 -13.14 15.17 0.05
C MET A 60 -13.27 15.75 1.47
N VAL A 61 -12.95 14.97 2.51
CA VAL A 61 -12.90 15.49 3.89
C VAL A 61 -12.00 16.70 3.96
N ARG A 62 -10.78 16.62 3.41
CA ARG A 62 -9.82 17.73 3.44
C ARG A 62 -10.27 18.96 2.66
N GLN A 63 -11.04 18.79 1.59
CA GLN A 63 -11.61 19.90 0.82
C GLN A 63 -12.75 20.62 1.56
N LEU A 64 -13.54 19.87 2.33
CA LEU A 64 -14.69 20.39 3.07
C LEU A 64 -14.31 20.92 4.46
N LEU A 65 -13.18 20.51 5.00
CA LEU A 65 -12.67 21.07 6.26
C LEU A 65 -12.36 22.56 6.11
N PRO A 66 -12.69 23.37 7.13
CA PRO A 66 -12.25 24.77 7.21
C PRO A 66 -10.74 24.93 7.03
N LYS A 67 -10.33 26.04 6.39
CA LYS A 67 -8.93 26.29 6.01
C LYS A 67 -7.95 26.41 7.18
N HIS A 68 -8.42 26.60 8.40
CA HIS A 68 -7.56 26.62 9.59
C HIS A 68 -7.13 25.23 10.03
N PHE A 69 -7.75 24.16 9.52
CA PHE A 69 -7.28 22.80 9.75
C PHE A 69 -6.13 22.46 8.80
N GLU A 70 -5.08 21.91 9.39
CA GLU A 70 -4.01 21.26 8.66
C GLU A 70 -4.34 19.76 8.56
N ALA A 71 -4.52 19.25 7.33
CA ALA A 71 -4.95 17.89 7.11
C ALA A 71 -4.22 17.17 5.96
N TYR A 72 -4.02 15.86 6.13
CA TYR A 72 -3.21 15.00 5.27
C TYR A 72 -3.96 13.72 4.92
N ASN A 73 -3.63 13.10 3.78
CA ASN A 73 -3.98 11.70 3.61
C ASN A 73 -3.10 10.89 4.56
N LEU A 74 -3.70 10.10 5.44
CA LEU A 74 -3.02 9.10 6.24
C LEU A 74 -3.23 7.74 5.60
N ASN A 75 -2.14 7.15 5.15
CA ASN A 75 -2.11 5.90 4.42
C ASN A 75 -1.69 4.80 5.39
N LEU A 76 -2.50 3.75 5.47
CA LEU A 76 -2.26 2.59 6.32
C LEU A 76 -2.08 1.39 5.41
N ILE A 77 -1.00 0.64 5.60
CA ILE A 77 -0.85 -0.70 5.04
C ILE A 77 -0.66 -1.69 6.16
N ALA A 78 -1.42 -2.78 6.10
CA ALA A 78 -1.43 -3.79 7.15
C ALA A 78 -1.43 -5.19 6.56
N PRO A 79 -0.72 -6.14 7.18
CA PRO A 79 -0.70 -7.52 6.70
C PRO A 79 -2.08 -8.17 6.87
N ARG A 80 -2.43 -8.99 5.88
CA ARG A 80 -3.54 -9.95 5.91
C ARG A 80 -2.94 -11.34 5.72
N TYR A 81 -2.81 -12.07 6.82
CA TYR A 81 -2.29 -13.42 6.81
C TYR A 81 -3.15 -14.33 5.93
N ALA A 82 -2.46 -15.12 5.10
CA ALA A 82 -3.03 -16.06 4.17
C ALA A 82 -2.55 -17.49 4.51
N PRO A 83 -3.20 -18.53 4.00
CA PRO A 83 -2.67 -19.89 4.09
C PRO A 83 -1.23 -19.96 3.55
N THR A 84 -0.42 -20.82 4.15
CA THR A 84 0.94 -21.05 3.70
C THR A 84 0.96 -21.62 2.28
N THR A 85 1.94 -21.19 1.49
CA THR A 85 2.20 -21.69 0.14
C THR A 85 3.61 -22.26 0.08
N LYS A 86 3.94 -23.04 -0.96
CA LYS A 86 5.28 -23.63 -1.11
C LYS A 86 6.30 -22.58 -1.59
N GLU A 87 5.81 -21.53 -2.22
CA GLU A 87 6.55 -20.43 -2.84
C GLU A 87 7.04 -19.40 -1.82
N VAL A 88 6.39 -19.29 -0.66
CA VAL A 88 6.72 -18.32 0.39
C VAL A 88 7.41 -19.01 1.57
N SER A 89 8.46 -18.38 2.09
CA SER A 89 9.17 -18.81 3.29
C SER A 89 8.50 -18.23 4.54
N GLY A 90 8.24 -19.09 5.52
CA GLY A 90 7.64 -18.70 6.79
C GLY A 90 6.16 -18.38 6.68
N GLN A 91 5.75 -17.28 7.32
CA GLN A 91 4.34 -16.88 7.38
C GLN A 91 3.95 -16.15 6.10
N ASN A 92 2.95 -16.68 5.39
CA ASN A 92 2.41 -16.04 4.20
C ASN A 92 1.41 -14.92 4.56
N PHE A 93 1.56 -13.77 3.94
CA PHE A 93 0.62 -12.66 4.06
C PHE A 93 0.66 -11.77 2.82
N GLY A 94 -0.48 -11.18 2.53
CA GLY A 94 -0.57 -10.03 1.64
C GLY A 94 -0.75 -8.73 2.40
N TYR A 95 -0.79 -7.62 1.68
CA TYR A 95 -1.13 -6.32 2.24
C TYR A 95 -2.55 -5.90 1.87
N TRP A 96 -3.18 -5.23 2.83
CA TRP A 96 -4.37 -4.44 2.60
C TRP A 96 -4.02 -2.99 2.94
N GLY A 97 -4.26 -2.08 2.00
CA GLY A 97 -4.14 -0.66 2.26
C GLY A 97 -5.49 0.02 2.48
N HIS A 98 -5.45 1.11 3.23
CA HIS A 98 -6.56 2.01 3.46
C HIS A 98 -6.06 3.45 3.62
N THR A 99 -6.88 4.42 3.25
CA THR A 99 -6.55 5.84 3.37
C THR A 99 -7.68 6.61 4.02
N VAL A 100 -7.30 7.48 4.95
CA VAL A 100 -8.19 8.32 5.75
C VAL A 100 -7.66 9.75 5.80
N ALA A 101 -8.45 10.70 6.28
CA ALA A 101 -8.02 12.08 6.44
C ALA A 101 -7.53 12.29 7.87
N GLU A 102 -6.23 12.49 8.05
CA GLU A 102 -5.68 12.90 9.34
C GLU A 102 -5.69 14.42 9.45
N VAL A 103 -6.12 14.92 10.61
CA VAL A 103 -6.17 16.34 10.95
C VAL A 103 -5.27 16.58 12.16
N VAL A 104 -4.36 17.53 12.03
CA VAL A 104 -3.50 17.99 13.13
C VAL A 104 -4.31 18.90 14.04
N LEU A 105 -4.26 18.64 15.35
CA LEU A 105 -5.00 19.38 16.36
C LEU A 105 -4.05 19.94 17.42
N GLU A 106 -4.54 20.88 18.22
CA GLU A 106 -3.73 21.66 19.16
C GLU A 106 -3.04 20.81 20.23
N ARG A 107 -3.64 19.66 20.58
CA ARG A 107 -3.17 18.76 21.64
C ARG A 107 -3.19 17.29 21.21
N GLY A 108 -3.12 17.02 19.91
CA GLY A 108 -3.12 15.65 19.38
C GLY A 108 -3.47 15.60 17.89
N ALA A 109 -4.10 14.51 17.47
CA ALA A 109 -4.57 14.33 16.10
C ALA A 109 -5.89 13.56 16.05
N ALA A 110 -6.65 13.79 14.98
CA ALA A 110 -7.82 12.98 14.64
C ALA A 110 -7.65 12.39 13.24
N ALA A 111 -8.17 11.17 13.02
CA ALA A 111 -8.25 10.58 11.69
C ALA A 111 -9.72 10.26 11.35
N ILE A 112 -10.22 10.89 10.29
CA ILE A 112 -11.59 10.76 9.80
C ILE A 112 -11.61 9.72 8.70
N ASP A 113 -12.34 8.64 8.94
CA ASP A 113 -12.61 7.59 7.98
C ASP A 113 -14.08 7.60 7.56
N PRO A 114 -14.40 8.32 6.46
CA PRO A 114 -15.76 8.37 5.94
C PRO A 114 -16.13 7.12 5.14
N THR A 115 -15.22 6.16 4.92
CA THR A 115 -15.57 4.94 4.17
C THR A 115 -16.25 3.93 5.08
N TYR A 116 -15.65 3.67 6.25
CA TYR A 116 -16.16 2.74 7.26
C TYR A 116 -16.91 3.43 8.39
N GLY A 117 -16.93 4.77 8.42
CA GLY A 117 -17.71 5.54 9.39
C GLY A 117 -17.06 5.62 10.75
N PHE A 118 -15.74 5.85 10.77
CA PHE A 118 -14.98 5.96 12.00
C PHE A 118 -14.32 7.32 12.14
N LEU A 119 -14.21 7.75 13.40
CA LEU A 119 -13.32 8.81 13.84
C LEU A 119 -12.34 8.21 14.82
N LEU A 120 -11.04 8.35 14.55
CA LEU A 120 -9.98 7.97 15.46
C LEU A 120 -9.43 9.23 16.12
N VAL A 121 -9.07 9.15 17.40
CA VAL A 121 -8.53 10.26 18.17
C VAL A 121 -7.31 9.79 18.98
N THR A 122 -6.21 10.53 18.90
CA THR A 122 -5.00 10.27 19.69
C THR A 122 -4.46 11.57 20.28
N GLN A 123 -3.86 11.48 21.48
CA GLN A 123 -3.13 12.60 22.09
C GLN A 123 -1.72 12.77 21.52
N GLU A 124 -1.25 11.81 20.72
CA GLU A 124 -0.03 11.97 19.96
C GLU A 124 -0.22 13.04 18.87
N PRO A 125 0.83 13.78 18.49
CA PRO A 125 0.73 14.84 17.49
C PRO A 125 0.39 14.34 16.08
N ARG A 126 0.50 13.01 15.85
CA ARG A 126 0.18 12.35 14.59
C ARG A 126 -0.05 10.85 14.80
N PHE A 127 -0.80 10.26 13.89
CA PHE A 127 -0.91 8.81 13.76
C PHE A 127 0.37 8.24 13.14
N THR A 128 0.93 7.22 13.79
CA THR A 128 2.12 6.48 13.34
C THR A 128 1.88 4.99 13.52
N THR A 129 2.74 4.14 12.94
CA THR A 129 2.72 2.71 13.19
C THR A 129 2.78 2.40 14.69
N GLU A 130 3.51 3.20 15.47
CA GLU A 130 3.63 3.05 16.92
C GLU A 130 2.31 3.35 17.66
N VAL A 131 1.57 4.38 17.23
CA VAL A 131 0.24 4.69 17.77
C VAL A 131 -0.70 3.51 17.59
N PHE A 132 -0.71 2.90 16.40
CA PHE A 132 -1.53 1.72 16.15
C PHE A 132 -1.03 0.48 16.91
N ARG A 133 0.29 0.27 16.98
CA ARG A 133 0.91 -0.86 17.69
C ARG A 133 0.58 -0.85 19.18
N THR A 134 0.69 0.32 19.81
CA THR A 134 0.40 0.51 21.23
C THR A 134 -1.09 0.72 21.52
N HIS A 135 -1.92 0.80 20.48
CA HIS A 135 -3.34 1.15 20.59
C HIS A 135 -3.54 2.48 21.34
N ASN A 136 -2.62 3.44 21.15
CA ASN A 136 -2.68 4.76 21.77
C ASN A 136 -3.65 5.70 21.01
N PHE A 137 -4.86 5.22 20.76
CA PHE A 137 -5.93 5.97 20.13
C PHE A 137 -7.29 5.44 20.61
N LYS A 138 -8.34 6.24 20.43
CA LYS A 138 -9.74 5.86 20.59
C LYS A 138 -10.41 5.84 19.22
N GLN A 139 -11.35 4.92 19.02
CA GLN A 139 -12.12 4.79 17.78
C GLN A 139 -13.61 4.96 18.10
N PHE A 140 -14.27 5.83 17.36
CA PHE A 140 -15.69 6.15 17.51
C PHE A 140 -16.42 5.92 16.19
N ALA A 141 -17.66 5.44 16.27
CA ALA A 141 -18.55 5.42 15.11
C ALA A 141 -19.06 6.85 14.81
N LEU A 142 -19.11 7.20 13.52
CA LEU A 142 -19.72 8.43 13.01
C LEU A 142 -21.25 8.33 12.93
N SER A 143 -21.82 7.16 13.19
CA SER A 143 -23.26 6.96 13.34
C SER A 143 -23.62 6.56 14.78
N GLN A 144 -24.89 6.76 15.14
CA GLN A 144 -25.44 6.39 16.45
C GLN A 144 -26.35 5.16 16.31
N PRO A 145 -26.45 4.31 17.35
CA PRO A 145 -27.37 3.19 17.36
C PRO A 145 -28.85 3.67 17.36
N PRO A 146 -29.78 2.85 16.83
CA PRO A 146 -29.55 1.53 16.26
C PRO A 146 -28.90 1.59 14.87
N PHE A 147 -27.87 0.77 14.66
CA PHE A 147 -27.16 0.73 13.38
C PHE A 147 -28.00 0.03 12.31
N THR A 148 -27.94 0.55 11.09
CA THR A 148 -28.46 -0.13 9.89
C THR A 148 -27.62 -1.37 9.58
N GLU A 149 -28.15 -2.29 8.76
CA GLU A 149 -27.36 -3.42 8.26
C GLU A 149 -26.11 -2.95 7.51
N ARG A 150 -26.24 -1.87 6.74
CA ARG A 150 -25.13 -1.26 6.02
C ARG A 150 -24.04 -0.76 6.97
N GLN A 151 -24.40 -0.04 8.04
CA GLN A 151 -23.44 0.43 9.05
C GLN A 151 -22.74 -0.72 9.75
N ARG A 152 -23.47 -1.80 10.09
CA ARG A 152 -22.85 -3.02 10.65
C ARG A 152 -21.85 -3.65 9.68
N TYR A 153 -22.19 -3.73 8.40
CA TYR A 153 -21.27 -4.20 7.36
C TYR A 153 -20.02 -3.33 7.31
N ASP A 154 -20.16 -2.00 7.25
CA ASP A 154 -19.03 -1.07 7.20
C ASP A 154 -18.08 -1.26 8.40
N PHE A 155 -18.63 -1.39 9.60
CA PHE A 155 -17.84 -1.59 10.82
C PHE A 155 -17.09 -2.92 10.85
N GLN A 156 -17.67 -3.97 10.26
CA GLN A 156 -16.98 -5.26 10.09
C GLN A 156 -15.85 -5.20 9.06
N HIS A 157 -15.82 -4.20 8.17
CA HIS A 157 -14.80 -4.06 7.14
C HIS A 157 -13.71 -3.06 7.50
N GLY A 158 -13.94 -2.16 8.47
CA GLY A 158 -12.90 -1.30 9.06
C GLY A 158 -11.88 -2.02 9.96
N LEU A 159 -11.69 -3.34 9.78
CA LEU A 159 -10.73 -4.17 10.51
C LEU A 159 -9.26 -3.88 10.16
N VAL A 160 -8.98 -2.81 9.42
CA VAL A 160 -7.62 -2.36 9.12
C VAL A 160 -6.93 -1.78 10.36
N TYR A 161 -7.65 -1.06 11.24
CA TYR A 161 -7.02 -0.37 12.39
C TYR A 161 -6.36 -1.30 13.41
N PRO A 162 -7.01 -2.42 13.82
CA PRO A 162 -6.34 -3.39 14.69
C PRO A 162 -5.12 -4.05 14.03
N ARG A 163 -5.01 -4.01 12.69
CA ARG A 163 -3.92 -4.60 11.92
C ARG A 163 -2.80 -3.61 11.59
N ALA A 164 -3.09 -2.32 11.61
CA ALA A 164 -2.13 -1.25 11.33
C ALA A 164 -0.98 -1.17 12.35
N GLY A 165 -1.10 -1.89 13.48
CA GLY A 165 -0.04 -2.04 14.49
C GLY A 165 0.70 -3.39 14.46
N LEU A 166 0.37 -4.31 13.54
CA LEU A 166 1.01 -5.63 13.46
C LEU A 166 2.44 -5.52 12.88
N PRO A 167 3.30 -6.54 13.08
CA PRO A 167 4.57 -6.61 12.38
C PRO A 167 4.38 -6.43 10.87
N PHE A 168 5.30 -5.72 10.21
CA PHE A 168 5.27 -5.39 8.78
C PHE A 168 4.20 -4.38 8.35
N SER A 169 3.38 -3.83 9.25
CA SER A 169 2.54 -2.68 8.90
C SER A 169 3.38 -1.40 8.70
N SER A 170 2.83 -0.46 7.93
CA SER A 170 3.39 0.89 7.77
C SER A 170 2.26 1.90 7.72
N VAL A 171 2.45 3.01 8.44
CA VAL A 171 1.50 4.12 8.50
C VAL A 171 2.26 5.41 8.22
N ALA A 172 1.83 6.14 7.20
CA ALA A 172 2.52 7.34 6.72
C ALA A 172 1.53 8.37 6.19
N ARG A 173 1.85 9.66 6.35
CA ARG A 173 1.14 10.75 5.67
C ARG A 173 1.51 10.77 4.19
N SER A 174 0.67 11.36 3.35
CA SER A 174 1.08 11.78 2.00
C SER A 174 2.33 12.67 2.10
N GLY A 175 3.38 12.35 1.35
CA GLY A 175 4.69 13.00 1.43
C GLY A 175 5.70 12.29 2.32
N ASP A 176 5.27 11.44 3.25
CA ASP A 176 6.14 10.53 4.02
C ASP A 176 6.25 9.16 3.31
N PRO A 177 7.41 8.49 3.35
CA PRO A 177 7.57 7.19 2.70
C PRO A 177 6.74 6.11 3.39
N ILE A 178 5.99 5.34 2.59
CA ILE A 178 5.40 4.07 3.02
C ILE A 178 6.33 2.93 2.59
N GLU A 179 6.65 2.00 3.51
CA GLU A 179 7.67 0.98 3.29
C GLU A 179 7.12 -0.46 3.45
N PRO A 180 6.29 -0.97 2.52
CA PRO A 180 5.82 -2.36 2.57
C PRO A 180 6.99 -3.34 2.43
N THR A 181 7.04 -4.31 3.33
CA THR A 181 8.00 -5.43 3.28
C THR A 181 7.27 -6.76 3.06
N PHE A 182 7.45 -7.40 1.91
CA PHE A 182 6.73 -8.63 1.56
C PHE A 182 7.34 -9.87 2.25
N PRO A 183 6.55 -10.94 2.47
CA PRO A 183 7.12 -12.20 2.96
C PRO A 183 8.13 -12.76 1.94
N ALA A 184 9.15 -13.44 2.44
CA ALA A 184 10.26 -13.87 1.59
C ALA A 184 9.85 -14.96 0.61
N ILE A 185 10.15 -14.79 -0.67
CA ILE A 185 9.95 -15.79 -1.72
C ILE A 185 11.07 -16.84 -1.62
N ARG A 186 10.71 -18.11 -1.46
CA ARG A 186 11.67 -19.22 -1.41
C ARG A 186 12.26 -19.46 -2.79
N VAL A 187 13.59 -19.46 -2.90
CA VAL A 187 14.29 -19.79 -4.15
C VAL A 187 14.97 -21.15 -4.01
N PRO A 188 14.45 -22.21 -4.66
CA PRO A 188 14.97 -23.56 -4.51
C PRO A 188 16.36 -23.74 -5.13
N THR A 189 17.08 -24.76 -4.67
CA THR A 189 18.42 -25.12 -5.19
C THR A 189 18.38 -25.59 -6.64
N GLU A 190 17.32 -26.33 -6.99
CA GLU A 190 17.03 -26.82 -8.34
C GLU A 190 15.71 -26.27 -8.85
N GLY A 191 15.63 -25.99 -10.15
CA GLY A 191 14.47 -25.37 -10.77
C GLY A 191 14.33 -23.89 -10.42
N GLY A 192 13.08 -23.45 -10.28
CA GLY A 192 12.73 -22.07 -9.93
C GLY A 192 11.36 -21.98 -9.30
N VAL A 193 11.06 -20.81 -8.77
CA VAL A 193 9.74 -20.42 -8.30
C VAL A 193 9.13 -19.42 -9.26
N ALA A 194 7.84 -19.57 -9.53
CA ALA A 194 7.04 -18.62 -10.26
C ALA A 194 5.78 -18.33 -9.44
N ILE A 195 5.50 -17.05 -9.20
CA ILE A 195 4.26 -16.58 -8.61
C ILE A 195 3.57 -15.76 -9.70
N GLY A 196 2.31 -16.06 -9.98
CA GLY A 196 1.61 -15.50 -11.14
C GLY A 196 1.77 -16.31 -12.42
N ARG A 197 0.98 -15.95 -13.42
CA ARG A 197 1.01 -16.51 -14.77
C ARG A 197 1.29 -15.37 -15.74
N LEU A 198 1.96 -15.65 -16.85
CA LEU A 198 2.16 -14.66 -17.90
C LEU A 198 0.92 -14.60 -18.80
N ASP A 199 -0.21 -14.20 -18.22
CA ASP A 199 -1.51 -14.23 -18.88
C ASP A 199 -2.19 -12.86 -18.96
N GLY A 200 -1.49 -11.79 -18.57
CA GLY A 200 -2.02 -10.45 -18.67
C GLY A 200 -2.85 -10.03 -17.45
N SER A 201 -2.69 -10.70 -16.31
CA SER A 201 -3.54 -10.55 -15.13
C SER A 201 -2.74 -10.54 -13.84
N SER A 202 -3.03 -9.58 -12.94
CA SER A 202 -2.40 -9.51 -11.62
C SER A 202 -3.11 -10.36 -10.55
N ALA A 203 -4.12 -11.16 -10.92
CA ALA A 203 -5.01 -11.85 -9.98
C ALA A 203 -4.26 -12.78 -9.01
N GLU A 204 -3.28 -13.53 -9.47
CA GLU A 204 -2.46 -14.41 -8.64
C GLU A 204 -1.54 -13.63 -7.70
N MET A 205 -1.00 -12.51 -8.18
CA MET A 205 -0.21 -11.60 -7.37
C MET A 205 -1.08 -11.00 -6.25
N LEU A 206 -2.29 -10.55 -6.59
CA LEU A 206 -3.31 -10.07 -5.67
C LEU A 206 -3.70 -11.14 -4.64
N ASN A 207 -3.89 -12.38 -5.07
CA ASN A 207 -4.23 -13.50 -4.20
C ASN A 207 -3.08 -13.88 -3.25
N THR A 208 -1.84 -13.76 -3.70
CA THR A 208 -0.65 -14.16 -2.92
C THR A 208 -0.21 -13.07 -1.96
N PHE A 209 -0.13 -11.83 -2.44
CA PHE A 209 0.46 -10.70 -1.72
C PHE A 209 -0.53 -9.55 -1.46
N GLY A 210 -1.82 -9.74 -1.70
CA GLY A 210 -2.88 -8.78 -1.38
C GLY A 210 -2.95 -7.59 -2.34
N GLY A 211 -3.92 -6.69 -2.12
CA GLY A 211 -4.21 -5.54 -3.00
C GLY A 211 -3.15 -4.45 -3.03
N TRP A 212 -1.99 -4.73 -2.45
CA TRP A 212 -0.79 -3.94 -2.58
C TRP A 212 0.32 -4.75 -3.26
N GLY A 213 0.49 -6.02 -2.92
CA GLY A 213 1.54 -6.85 -3.50
C GLY A 213 1.34 -7.29 -4.94
N ASP A 214 0.38 -6.72 -5.65
CA ASP A 214 0.24 -6.88 -7.10
C ASP A 214 0.83 -5.72 -7.90
N HIS A 215 1.51 -4.77 -7.26
CA HIS A 215 2.15 -3.65 -7.96
C HIS A 215 3.50 -3.19 -7.38
N ILE A 216 4.23 -2.48 -8.24
CA ILE A 216 5.47 -1.74 -7.93
C ILE A 216 5.18 -0.24 -8.03
N GLY A 217 5.49 0.49 -6.95
CA GLY A 217 5.03 1.87 -6.75
C GLY A 217 3.50 1.92 -6.55
N TYR A 218 2.97 3.01 -6.01
CA TYR A 218 1.54 3.11 -5.66
C TYR A 218 0.97 4.48 -6.01
N TRP A 219 -0.34 4.64 -5.81
CA TRP A 219 -1.04 5.94 -5.82
C TRP A 219 -0.62 6.88 -4.68
N TYR A 220 0.26 6.42 -3.79
CA TYR A 220 0.85 7.19 -2.71
C TYR A 220 2.29 7.53 -3.08
N GLU A 221 2.76 8.69 -2.65
CA GLU A 221 4.14 9.13 -2.88
C GLU A 221 4.70 9.79 -1.61
N PRO A 222 5.97 9.53 -1.27
CA PRO A 222 6.89 8.54 -1.86
C PRO A 222 6.63 7.10 -1.36
N THR A 223 7.15 6.08 -2.07
CA THR A 223 7.03 4.65 -1.71
C THR A 223 8.35 3.92 -1.82
N LYS A 224 8.54 2.90 -0.97
CA LYS A 224 9.64 1.94 -1.05
C LYS A 224 9.11 0.51 -0.83
N SER A 225 9.04 -0.28 -1.88
CA SER A 225 8.55 -1.66 -1.83
C SER A 225 9.70 -2.66 -1.72
N ASP A 226 9.80 -3.34 -0.60
CA ASP A 226 10.88 -4.30 -0.31
C ASP A 226 10.42 -5.75 -0.57
N TRP A 227 10.97 -6.35 -1.62
CA TRP A 227 10.74 -7.74 -2.02
C TRP A 227 11.86 -8.63 -1.53
N ARG A 228 11.50 -9.60 -0.67
CA ARG A 228 12.46 -10.50 -0.03
C ARG A 228 12.56 -11.82 -0.78
N PHE A 229 13.77 -12.31 -0.97
CA PHE A 229 14.07 -13.61 -1.57
C PHE A 229 14.93 -14.41 -0.61
N ALA A 230 14.57 -15.66 -0.37
CA ALA A 230 15.27 -16.58 0.52
C ALA A 230 15.86 -17.75 -0.30
N PRO A 231 17.09 -17.61 -0.82
CA PRO A 231 17.82 -18.71 -1.42
C PRO A 231 18.09 -19.84 -0.44
N ASN A 232 17.91 -21.08 -0.87
CA ASN A 232 18.23 -22.26 -0.04
C ASN A 232 19.74 -22.53 0.08
N GLU A 233 20.56 -22.04 -0.85
CA GLU A 233 22.01 -22.31 -0.91
C GLU A 233 22.74 -21.04 -1.35
N PRO A 234 24.05 -20.92 -1.11
CA PRO A 234 24.85 -19.88 -1.76
C PRO A 234 24.93 -20.08 -3.28
N GLY A 235 24.90 -18.99 -4.03
CA GLY A 235 25.08 -19.02 -5.48
C GLY A 235 24.63 -17.76 -6.20
N ARG A 236 24.54 -17.86 -7.53
CA ARG A 236 24.01 -16.80 -8.39
C ARG A 236 22.55 -17.04 -8.68
N TYR A 237 21.75 -15.99 -8.61
CA TYR A 237 20.30 -16.02 -8.78
C TYR A 237 19.85 -15.02 -9.82
N ALA A 238 18.77 -15.36 -10.52
CA ALA A 238 18.04 -14.44 -11.39
C ALA A 238 16.62 -14.28 -10.89
N VAL A 239 16.19 -13.03 -10.73
CA VAL A 239 14.82 -12.63 -10.44
C VAL A 239 14.30 -11.80 -11.59
N VAL A 240 13.11 -12.09 -12.06
CA VAL A 240 12.43 -11.38 -13.13
C VAL A 240 11.04 -10.99 -12.67
N PHE A 241 10.75 -9.69 -12.73
CA PHE A 241 9.41 -9.13 -12.56
C PHE A 241 8.84 -8.85 -13.95
N TYR A 242 7.68 -9.42 -14.26
CA TYR A 242 6.92 -9.13 -15.47
C TYR A 242 5.78 -8.18 -15.13
N LEU A 243 5.66 -7.10 -15.89
CA LEU A 243 4.78 -5.98 -15.59
C LEU A 243 3.71 -5.86 -16.67
N LEU A 244 2.46 -5.60 -16.25
CA LEU A 244 1.29 -5.48 -17.14
C LEU A 244 1.16 -4.11 -17.81
N GLY A 245 2.07 -3.18 -17.51
CA GLY A 245 1.81 -1.75 -17.69
C GLY A 245 0.80 -1.23 -16.65
N GLY A 246 0.71 0.09 -16.52
CA GLY A 246 -0.30 0.82 -15.73
C GLY A 246 -1.22 1.67 -16.61
N ASP A 247 -2.06 2.52 -16.04
CA ASP A 247 -2.79 3.50 -16.85
C ASP A 247 -1.81 4.55 -17.44
N ASN A 248 -2.08 5.12 -18.62
CA ASN A 248 -1.10 5.93 -19.40
C ASN A 248 -0.51 7.15 -18.64
N ALA A 249 -1.16 7.64 -17.58
CA ALA A 249 -0.66 8.71 -16.72
C ALA A 249 0.30 8.20 -15.63
N VAL A 250 0.14 6.95 -15.20
CA VAL A 250 0.82 6.29 -14.07
C VAL A 250 2.11 5.60 -14.52
N GLN A 251 2.21 5.23 -15.80
CA GLN A 251 3.39 4.54 -16.37
C GLN A 251 4.64 5.43 -16.54
N LYS A 252 4.50 6.75 -16.55
CA LYS A 252 5.57 7.66 -17.01
C LYS A 252 6.58 8.07 -15.94
N ALA A 253 6.29 7.85 -14.66
CA ALA A 253 7.24 8.20 -13.63
C ALA A 253 8.38 7.18 -13.57
N ALA A 254 9.63 7.66 -13.51
CA ALA A 254 10.78 6.80 -13.35
C ALA A 254 10.70 6.01 -12.03
N LEU A 255 10.88 4.70 -12.10
CA LEU A 255 11.15 3.89 -10.92
C LEU A 255 12.64 3.92 -10.64
N ASP A 256 12.98 4.30 -9.42
CA ASP A 256 14.32 4.05 -8.90
C ASP A 256 14.34 2.63 -8.30
N VAL A 257 15.33 1.82 -8.66
CA VAL A 257 15.43 0.44 -8.18
C VAL A 257 16.74 0.29 -7.45
N GLU A 258 16.63 0.05 -6.14
CA GLU A 258 17.76 -0.26 -5.29
C GLU A 258 17.76 -1.75 -4.99
N VAL A 259 18.89 -2.42 -5.20
CA VAL A 259 19.02 -3.84 -4.90
C VAL A 259 19.99 -4.00 -3.73
N SER A 260 19.45 -4.38 -2.57
CA SER A 260 20.23 -4.66 -1.36
C SER A 260 20.40 -6.17 -1.18
N VAL A 261 21.58 -6.66 -1.55
CA VAL A 261 21.91 -8.10 -1.47
C VAL A 261 22.64 -8.39 -0.16
N SER A 262 21.96 -8.99 0.82
CA SER A 262 22.64 -9.42 2.05
C SER A 262 23.62 -10.55 1.76
N GLY A 263 24.86 -10.41 2.21
CA GLY A 263 25.91 -11.41 1.99
C GLY A 263 26.25 -11.63 0.51
N GLY A 264 26.07 -10.62 -0.33
CA GLY A 264 26.13 -10.78 -1.77
C GLY A 264 26.47 -9.50 -2.55
N GLN A 265 26.39 -9.59 -3.87
CA GLN A 265 26.65 -8.47 -4.78
C GLN A 265 25.66 -8.47 -5.95
N LEU A 266 25.21 -7.28 -6.35
CA LEU A 266 24.45 -7.10 -7.58
C LEU A 266 25.38 -7.35 -8.78
N ALA A 267 25.02 -8.30 -9.63
CA ALA A 267 25.77 -8.57 -10.86
C ALA A 267 25.20 -7.77 -12.04
N THR A 268 23.87 -7.69 -12.18
CA THR A 268 23.23 -7.02 -13.31
C THR A 268 21.81 -6.59 -12.97
N LEU A 269 21.41 -5.39 -13.39
CA LEU A 269 20.04 -4.87 -13.41
C LEU A 269 19.69 -4.47 -14.86
N ARG A 270 18.57 -4.96 -15.40
CA ARG A 270 18.09 -4.61 -16.74
C ARG A 270 16.61 -4.27 -16.72
N TYR A 271 16.26 -3.20 -17.43
CA TYR A 271 14.90 -2.80 -17.73
C TYR A 271 14.62 -3.07 -19.20
N LEU A 272 13.53 -3.78 -19.50
CA LEU A 272 13.13 -4.10 -20.87
C LEU A 272 11.68 -3.64 -21.09
N PRO A 273 11.35 -2.92 -22.17
CA PRO A 273 12.26 -2.45 -23.21
C PRO A 273 13.14 -1.27 -22.79
N SER A 274 12.74 -0.47 -21.80
CA SER A 274 13.50 0.68 -21.33
C SER A 274 13.27 0.93 -19.84
N GLN A 275 14.11 1.77 -19.22
CA GLN A 275 13.94 2.18 -17.82
C GLN A 275 12.70 3.04 -17.59
N ALA A 276 12.30 3.86 -18.58
CA ALA A 276 11.15 4.75 -18.46
C ALA A 276 9.82 3.97 -18.47
N ASP A 277 9.75 2.93 -19.30
CA ASP A 277 8.56 2.08 -19.46
C ASP A 277 8.98 0.60 -19.56
N PRO A 278 9.32 -0.04 -18.42
CA PRO A 278 9.66 -1.45 -18.40
C PRO A 278 8.40 -2.31 -18.42
N LYS A 279 8.38 -3.32 -19.31
CA LYS A 279 7.50 -4.50 -19.23
C LYS A 279 8.15 -5.64 -18.45
N GLN A 280 9.46 -5.56 -18.24
CA GLN A 280 10.23 -6.56 -17.52
C GLN A 280 11.41 -5.91 -16.80
N ILE A 281 11.61 -6.29 -15.54
CA ILE A 281 12.78 -5.93 -14.73
C ILE A 281 13.52 -7.22 -14.37
N SER A 282 14.75 -7.36 -14.86
CA SER A 282 15.58 -8.55 -14.63
C SER A 282 16.78 -8.22 -13.78
N ILE A 283 16.96 -8.97 -12.71
CA ILE A 283 17.98 -8.73 -11.69
C ILE A 283 18.77 -10.03 -11.52
N THR A 284 20.10 -9.93 -11.58
CA THR A 284 21.00 -11.04 -11.30
C THR A 284 21.94 -10.66 -10.18
N PHE A 285 22.10 -11.52 -9.19
CA PHE A 285 22.91 -11.26 -8.00
C PHE A 285 23.54 -12.55 -7.48
N ASP A 286 24.68 -12.41 -6.80
CA ASP A 286 25.29 -13.49 -6.01
C ASP A 286 24.81 -13.32 -4.56
N ALA A 287 24.29 -14.37 -3.93
CA ALA A 287 23.82 -14.33 -2.55
C ALA A 287 24.22 -15.58 -1.76
N SER A 288 24.50 -15.42 -0.47
CA SER A 288 24.70 -16.50 0.49
C SER A 288 23.57 -16.59 1.53
N GLY A 289 22.52 -15.77 1.39
CA GLY A 289 21.41 -15.65 2.33
C GLY A 289 20.27 -14.81 1.74
N GLU A 290 19.39 -14.33 2.62
CA GLU A 290 18.22 -13.55 2.20
C GLU A 290 18.62 -12.28 1.45
N THR A 291 17.94 -11.98 0.34
CA THR A 291 18.18 -10.80 -0.50
C THR A 291 16.95 -9.92 -0.53
N VAL A 292 17.14 -8.59 -0.54
CA VAL A 292 16.05 -7.61 -0.64
C VAL A 292 16.19 -6.84 -1.95
N ILE A 293 15.13 -6.80 -2.73
CA ILE A 293 15.01 -5.96 -3.92
C ILE A 293 14.02 -4.85 -3.59
N SER A 294 14.50 -3.61 -3.55
CA SER A 294 13.74 -2.42 -3.19
C SER A 294 13.36 -1.62 -4.43
N PHE A 295 12.08 -1.34 -4.60
CA PHE A 295 11.60 -0.42 -5.63
C PHE A 295 11.15 0.87 -4.99
N LYS A 296 11.74 2.00 -5.40
CA LYS A 296 11.41 3.33 -4.90
C LYS A 296 10.69 4.14 -5.98
N SER A 297 9.63 4.82 -5.58
CA SER A 297 8.95 5.80 -6.43
C SER A 297 8.71 7.09 -5.66
N ASN A 298 9.06 8.22 -6.28
CA ASN A 298 8.77 9.56 -5.77
C ASN A 298 7.55 10.20 -6.46
N ALA A 299 6.82 9.43 -7.27
CA ALA A 299 5.61 9.88 -7.93
C ALA A 299 4.53 8.80 -7.83
N ALA A 300 3.27 9.22 -7.89
CA ALA A 300 2.11 8.35 -8.03
C ALA A 300 2.23 7.51 -9.33
N ALA A 301 2.75 6.30 -9.18
CA ALA A 301 3.09 5.41 -10.28
C ALA A 301 2.99 3.96 -9.82
N SER A 302 1.84 3.34 -10.03
CA SER A 302 1.61 1.90 -9.88
C SER A 302 1.85 1.17 -11.21
N ARG A 303 2.74 0.17 -11.19
CA ARG A 303 2.87 -0.82 -12.26
C ARG A 303 2.43 -2.17 -11.73
N LEU A 304 1.36 -2.71 -12.31
CA LEU A 304 0.90 -4.05 -11.95
C LEU A 304 1.92 -5.11 -12.35
N ILE A 305 2.07 -6.11 -11.49
CA ILE A 305 2.91 -7.27 -11.70
C ILE A 305 2.01 -8.40 -12.22
N ASP A 306 2.40 -8.95 -13.38
CA ASP A 306 1.81 -10.16 -13.95
C ASP A 306 2.36 -11.39 -13.20
N SER A 307 3.69 -11.47 -13.12
CA SER A 307 4.37 -12.56 -12.45
C SER A 307 5.77 -12.20 -11.93
N ILE A 308 6.22 -12.95 -10.93
CA ILE A 308 7.58 -12.94 -10.41
C ILE A 308 8.19 -14.32 -10.60
N HIS A 309 9.33 -14.38 -11.29
CA HIS A 309 10.08 -15.60 -11.51
C HIS A 309 11.44 -15.49 -10.82
N ALA A 310 11.80 -16.44 -9.97
CA ALA A 310 13.11 -16.49 -9.34
C ALA A 310 13.73 -17.89 -9.47
N LYS A 311 15.00 -17.95 -9.86
CA LYS A 311 15.74 -19.21 -9.97
C LYS A 311 17.21 -19.06 -9.64
N ARG A 312 17.84 -20.17 -9.25
CA ARG A 312 19.30 -20.28 -9.22
C ARG A 312 19.82 -20.44 -10.64
N LEU A 313 20.92 -19.77 -10.97
CA LEU A 313 21.60 -19.93 -12.26
C LEU A 313 22.62 -21.06 -12.17
N SER A 314 22.65 -21.92 -13.20
CA SER A 314 23.70 -22.92 -13.34
C SER A 314 24.99 -22.32 -13.91
N GLY A 315 26.13 -22.98 -13.71
CA GLY A 315 27.44 -22.51 -14.19
C GLY A 315 27.56 -22.34 -15.72
N VAL A 316 26.66 -22.92 -16.52
CA VAL A 316 26.62 -22.75 -17.98
C VAL A 316 25.85 -21.47 -18.38
N GLU A 317 24.78 -21.13 -17.66
CA GLU A 317 24.06 -19.86 -17.85
C GLU A 317 24.93 -18.65 -17.45
N TYR A 318 25.84 -18.84 -16.49
CA TYR A 318 26.88 -17.87 -16.12
C TYR A 318 27.77 -17.48 -17.32
N ILE A 319 28.26 -18.46 -18.08
CA ILE A 319 29.12 -18.22 -19.25
C ILE A 319 28.33 -17.57 -20.40
N GLY A 320 27.10 -18.02 -20.66
CA GLY A 320 26.26 -17.43 -21.70
C GLY A 320 25.90 -15.96 -21.47
N SER A 321 25.76 -15.54 -20.20
CA SER A 321 25.49 -14.14 -19.83
C SER A 321 26.70 -13.22 -20.04
N ILE A 322 27.93 -13.74 -19.84
CA ILE A 322 29.19 -13.03 -20.09
C ILE A 322 29.48 -12.95 -21.60
N PHE A 323 29.24 -14.01 -22.37
CA PHE A 323 29.50 -14.00 -23.81
C PHE A 323 28.51 -13.14 -24.61
N ARG A 324 27.23 -13.08 -24.23
CA ARG A 324 26.27 -12.12 -24.85
C ARG A 324 26.57 -10.65 -24.52
N GLN A 325 27.39 -10.37 -23.51
CA GLN A 325 27.86 -9.01 -23.20
C GLN A 325 29.03 -8.57 -24.10
N ILE A 326 29.75 -9.50 -24.72
CA ILE A 326 30.92 -9.18 -25.56
C ILE A 326 30.52 -9.04 -27.06
N THR A 327 29.41 -9.66 -27.49
CA THR A 327 29.01 -9.69 -28.91
C THR A 327 27.97 -8.65 -29.31
N ASN A 328 27.51 -7.79 -28.40
CA ASN A 328 26.60 -6.68 -28.69
C ASN A 328 27.25 -5.31 -28.39
N LEU A 329 28.55 -5.19 -28.68
CA LEU A 329 29.22 -3.92 -28.98
C LEU A 329 29.29 -3.75 -30.49
#